data_AF-R0F8K5-F1
#
_entry.id   AF-R0F8K5-F1
#
_cell.length_a   1.000
_cell.length_b   1.000
_cell.length_c   1.000
_cell.angle_alpha   90.00
_cell.angle_beta   90.00
_cell.angle_gamma   90.00
#
_symmetry.space_group_name_H-M   'P 1'
#
loop_
_entity.id
_entity.type
_entity.pdbx_description
1 polymer ?
#
loop_
_entity_poly.entity_id
_entity_poly.type
_entity_poly.pdbx_seq_one_letter_code
_entity_poly.pdbx_strand_id
1 'polypeptide(L)'
;MSYPAMNKDIILEILSYCPVSAIEKFRFLNKDYYKLISESSFINLNLRRTKSVFGVFLQYQGYHSAFYSSYVLTSENIHRRSNLSLDFLPLEKVKIEACDPSHGILLCVDSKRYGRNPYMVCKPTTKQFQTIPNPETGCSRTIITGLMVIRANPLRYKIVKLSQEMKIENDNCYTLLCEVFDSDLFAWKRLEDDVKLPKGEFLRISSVPISANGFLHWLTTSNKNVFRFCMKTSTWSLLPLPNDDLAKGSPLILAKYEGKLCIMLWKAKSGESLKGFWMLHSSFGKTWVNVKEEKSIVEEDKLVRPVWLLPRTNVAMMCGFDWVGLYDMETKRMKSERYKISLPSTFGFDSSFNYFPFYSDYEKLNLNEVLMQ
;
A
#
# COMPACT_ATOMS: atom_id res chain seq x y z
N MET A 1 30.73 -25.15 24.44
CA MET A 1 30.43 -25.74 23.12
C MET A 1 29.83 -24.65 22.24
N SER A 2 30.58 -24.14 21.27
CA SER A 2 30.02 -23.23 20.26
C SER A 2 29.23 -24.08 19.26
N TYR A 3 27.93 -23.81 19.11
CA TYR A 3 27.17 -24.38 18.01
C TYR A 3 27.88 -24.06 16.68
N PRO A 4 28.01 -25.02 15.74
CA PRO A 4 28.57 -24.71 14.43
C PRO A 4 27.74 -23.58 13.81
N ALA A 5 28.42 -22.53 13.35
CA ALA A 5 27.75 -21.43 12.66
C ALA A 5 26.96 -22.02 11.49
N MET A 6 25.64 -21.89 11.54
CA MET A 6 24.74 -22.41 10.52
C MET A 6 25.16 -21.81 9.17
N ASN A 7 25.38 -22.66 8.16
CA ASN A 7 25.85 -22.22 6.85
C ASN A 7 24.89 -21.19 6.25
N LYS A 8 25.43 -20.11 5.69
CA LYS A 8 24.69 -19.03 5.02
C LYS A 8 23.71 -19.58 3.99
N ASP A 9 24.13 -20.57 3.21
CA ASP A 9 23.30 -21.17 2.15
C ASP A 9 22.09 -21.90 2.74
N ILE A 10 22.26 -22.56 3.89
CA ILE A 10 21.16 -23.24 4.60
C ILE A 10 20.16 -22.20 5.12
N ILE A 11 20.63 -21.07 5.65
CA ILE A 11 19.75 -20.00 6.12
C ILE A 11 18.94 -19.41 4.95
N LEU A 12 19.59 -19.13 3.82
CA LEU A 12 18.88 -18.65 2.63
C LEU A 12 17.89 -19.69 2.09
N GLU A 13 18.28 -20.97 2.07
CA GLU A 13 17.40 -22.08 1.71
C GLU A 13 16.14 -22.08 2.59
N ILE A 14 16.29 -22.02 3.91
CA ILE A 14 15.16 -21.97 4.86
C ILE A 14 14.29 -20.72 4.60
N LEU A 15 14.91 -19.54 4.53
CA LEU A 15 14.18 -18.28 4.35
C LEU A 15 13.43 -18.20 3.03
N SER A 16 13.90 -18.91 2.00
CA SER A 16 13.20 -18.95 0.71
C SER A 16 11.85 -19.68 0.77
N TYR A 17 11.59 -20.52 1.78
CA TYR A 17 10.27 -21.13 2.02
C TYR A 17 9.39 -20.28 2.94
N CYS A 18 9.91 -19.22 3.55
CA CYS A 18 9.16 -18.38 4.46
C CYS A 18 8.26 -17.38 3.71
N PRO A 19 7.08 -17.04 4.26
CA PRO A 19 6.27 -15.94 3.74
C PRO A 19 7.00 -14.60 3.90
N VAL A 20 6.72 -13.63 3.02
CA VAL A 20 7.39 -12.31 3.03
C VAL A 20 7.33 -11.62 4.39
N SER A 21 6.23 -11.75 5.12
CA SER A 21 6.07 -11.19 6.46
C SER A 21 7.09 -11.73 7.48
N ALA A 22 7.48 -13.01 7.39
CA ALA A 22 8.51 -13.60 8.24
C ALA A 22 9.91 -13.12 7.83
N ILE A 23 10.17 -13.10 6.52
CA ILE A 23 11.42 -12.57 5.97
C ILE A 23 11.58 -11.07 6.35
N GLU A 24 10.49 -10.31 6.51
CA GLU A 24 10.53 -8.88 6.86
C GLU A 24 11.03 -8.66 8.28
N LYS A 25 10.83 -9.63 9.16
CA LYS A 25 11.33 -9.59 10.53
C LYS A 25 12.82 -9.93 10.58
N PHE A 26 13.28 -10.82 9.71
CA PHE A 26 14.69 -11.25 9.66
C PHE A 26 15.65 -10.09 9.34
N ARG A 27 15.18 -9.04 8.64
CA ARG A 27 15.99 -7.84 8.35
C ARG A 27 16.52 -7.13 9.61
N PHE A 28 15.76 -7.20 10.69
CA PHE A 28 16.14 -6.55 11.94
C PHE A 28 17.19 -7.34 12.70
N LEU A 29 17.43 -8.60 12.31
CA LEU A 29 18.35 -9.51 12.98
C LEU A 29 19.75 -9.44 12.36
N ASN A 30 19.88 -9.28 11.03
CA ASN A 30 21.19 -9.28 10.37
C ASN A 30 21.19 -8.52 9.02
N LYS A 31 22.11 -7.55 8.87
CA LYS A 31 22.24 -6.71 7.67
C LYS A 31 22.82 -7.43 6.45
N ASP A 32 23.70 -8.41 6.64
CA ASP A 32 24.34 -9.14 5.54
C ASP A 32 23.35 -10.09 4.89
N TYR A 33 22.61 -10.87 5.69
CA TYR A 33 21.51 -11.69 5.18
C TYR A 33 20.41 -10.84 4.54
N TYR A 34 20.17 -9.65 5.09
CA TYR A 34 19.21 -8.72 4.50
C TYR A 34 19.59 -8.32 3.07
N LYS A 35 20.88 -8.05 2.81
CA LYS A 35 21.37 -7.77 1.46
C LYS A 35 21.12 -8.94 0.51
N LEU A 36 21.46 -10.15 0.93
CA LEU A 36 21.30 -11.38 0.11
C LEU A 36 19.82 -11.69 -0.20
N ILE A 37 18.94 -11.53 0.78
CA ILE A 37 17.49 -11.73 0.62
C ILE A 37 16.85 -10.65 -0.28
N SER A 38 17.54 -9.53 -0.47
CA SER A 38 17.11 -8.44 -1.36
C SER A 38 17.57 -8.66 -2.81
N GLU A 39 18.28 -9.76 -3.10
CA GLU A 39 18.66 -10.08 -4.47
C GLU A 39 17.46 -10.62 -5.25
N SER A 40 17.37 -10.25 -6.52
CA SER A 40 16.30 -10.69 -7.43
C SER A 40 16.25 -12.21 -7.58
N SER A 41 17.41 -12.87 -7.55
CA SER A 41 17.57 -14.33 -7.53
C SER A 41 16.83 -14.98 -6.36
N PHE A 42 17.05 -14.48 -5.14
CA PHE A 42 16.40 -14.96 -3.93
C PHE A 42 14.89 -14.71 -3.97
N ILE A 43 14.46 -13.54 -4.44
CA ILE A 43 13.03 -13.19 -4.48
C ILE A 43 12.28 -14.07 -5.48
N ASN A 44 12.86 -14.31 -6.65
CA ASN A 44 12.29 -15.24 -7.62
C ASN A 44 12.21 -16.66 -7.06
N LEU A 45 13.25 -17.10 -6.33
CA LEU A 45 13.26 -18.39 -5.65
C LEU A 45 12.17 -18.48 -4.58
N ASN A 46 12.02 -17.44 -3.75
CA ASN A 46 11.01 -17.36 -2.72
C ASN A 46 9.59 -17.35 -3.29
N LEU A 47 9.32 -16.56 -4.32
CA LEU A 47 8.05 -16.53 -5.03
C LEU A 47 7.68 -17.93 -5.57
N ARG A 48 8.63 -18.64 -6.17
CA ARG A 48 8.42 -20.00 -6.69
C ARG A 48 8.13 -21.00 -5.57
N ARG A 49 8.90 -20.97 -4.48
CA ARG A 49 8.79 -21.93 -3.38
C ARG A 49 7.55 -21.73 -2.53
N THR A 50 7.21 -20.47 -2.23
CA THR A 50 5.98 -20.12 -1.49
C THR A 50 4.73 -20.17 -2.37
N LYS A 51 4.88 -20.34 -3.69
CA LYS A 51 3.82 -20.25 -4.69
C LYS A 51 3.06 -18.91 -4.59
N SER A 52 3.73 -17.85 -4.13
CA SER A 52 3.11 -16.54 -3.93
C SER A 52 2.89 -15.82 -5.25
N VAL A 53 1.92 -14.91 -5.25
CA VAL A 53 1.62 -14.01 -6.36
C VAL A 53 1.98 -12.59 -5.98
N PHE A 54 2.43 -11.84 -6.97
CA PHE A 54 2.76 -10.43 -6.84
C PHE A 54 2.17 -9.63 -8.01
N GLY A 55 1.54 -8.51 -7.70
CA GLY A 55 0.88 -7.66 -8.68
C GLY A 55 0.19 -6.47 -8.04
N VAL A 56 -0.80 -5.94 -8.76
CA VAL A 56 -1.56 -4.75 -8.35
C VAL A 56 -3.03 -4.89 -8.71
N PHE A 57 -3.90 -4.52 -7.78
CA PHE A 57 -5.29 -4.23 -8.11
C PHE A 57 -5.39 -2.78 -8.58
N LEU A 58 -5.73 -2.59 -9.84
CA LEU A 58 -6.12 -1.30 -10.37
C LEU A 58 -7.59 -1.10 -10.07
N GLN A 59 -7.93 0.06 -9.50
CA GLN A 59 -9.32 0.46 -9.30
C GLN A 59 -9.56 1.85 -9.88
N TYR A 60 -10.66 1.98 -10.62
CA TYR A 60 -11.13 3.26 -11.14
C TYR A 60 -12.61 3.47 -10.84
N GLN A 61 -12.99 4.74 -10.78
CA GLN A 61 -14.37 5.16 -10.63
C GLN A 61 -14.99 5.40 -12.01
N GLY A 62 -16.09 4.70 -12.29
CA GLY A 62 -16.91 4.90 -13.48
C GLY A 62 -18.11 5.82 -13.21
N TYR A 63 -19.03 5.86 -14.18
CA TYR A 63 -20.27 6.64 -14.10
C TYR A 63 -21.14 6.18 -12.90
N HIS A 64 -21.91 7.10 -12.31
CA HIS A 64 -22.72 6.87 -11.10
C HIS A 64 -21.97 6.35 -9.86
N SER A 65 -20.68 6.67 -9.70
CA SER A 65 -19.86 6.22 -8.56
C SER A 65 -19.70 4.70 -8.46
N ALA A 66 -19.90 3.97 -9.56
CA ALA A 66 -19.53 2.56 -9.63
C ALA A 66 -18.00 2.42 -9.62
N PHE A 67 -17.48 1.47 -8.87
CA PHE A 67 -16.06 1.13 -8.92
C PHE A 67 -15.86 -0.18 -9.68
N TYR A 68 -14.76 -0.24 -10.41
CA TYR A 68 -14.31 -1.41 -11.13
C TYR A 68 -12.87 -1.70 -10.73
N SER A 69 -12.56 -2.97 -10.52
CA SER A 69 -11.20 -3.40 -10.19
C SER A 69 -10.74 -4.49 -11.13
N SER A 70 -9.45 -4.44 -11.51
CA SER A 70 -8.78 -5.49 -12.26
C SER A 70 -7.45 -5.81 -11.61
N TYR A 71 -7.09 -7.10 -11.59
CA TYR A 71 -5.79 -7.53 -11.09
C TYR A 71 -4.81 -7.68 -12.25
N VAL A 72 -3.64 -7.07 -12.11
CA VAL A 72 -2.53 -7.20 -13.05
C VAL A 72 -1.38 -7.93 -12.35
N LEU A 73 -1.07 -9.13 -12.82
CA LEU A 73 0.08 -9.91 -12.37
C LEU A 73 1.34 -9.38 -13.04
N THR A 74 2.42 -9.19 -12.27
CA THR A 74 3.69 -8.64 -12.80
C THR A 74 4.85 -9.63 -12.74
N SER A 75 4.61 -10.89 -12.35
CA SER A 75 5.65 -11.91 -12.30
C SER A 75 5.79 -12.68 -13.62
N GLU A 76 7.03 -12.97 -14.02
CA GLU A 76 7.40 -13.85 -15.14
C GLU A 76 6.91 -15.31 -14.99
N ASN A 77 6.29 -15.69 -13.85
CA ASN A 77 5.62 -16.99 -13.68
C ASN A 77 4.27 -17.01 -14.43
N ILE A 78 4.33 -16.84 -15.75
CA ILE A 78 3.23 -16.90 -16.72
C ILE A 78 2.52 -18.27 -16.68
N HIS A 79 3.18 -19.32 -16.17
CA HIS A 79 2.64 -20.67 -16.13
C HIS A 79 1.40 -20.86 -15.24
N ARG A 80 1.05 -19.87 -14.42
CA ARG A 80 -0.27 -19.80 -13.78
C ARG A 80 -0.75 -18.36 -13.82
N ARG A 81 -1.47 -17.98 -14.88
CA ARG A 81 -2.40 -16.84 -14.80
C ARG A 81 -3.42 -17.15 -13.71
N SER A 82 -3.10 -16.80 -12.48
CA SER A 82 -4.08 -16.74 -11.41
C SER A 82 -4.96 -15.55 -11.72
N ASN A 83 -6.12 -15.80 -12.32
CA ASN A 83 -7.18 -14.82 -12.45
C ASN A 83 -7.70 -14.53 -11.03
N LEU A 84 -7.00 -13.65 -10.30
CA LEU A 84 -7.50 -13.13 -9.04
C LEU A 84 -8.67 -12.22 -9.34
N SER A 85 -9.78 -12.49 -8.67
CA SER A 85 -11.01 -11.70 -8.77
C SER A 85 -11.57 -11.47 -7.38
N LEU A 86 -12.42 -10.45 -7.25
CA LEU A 86 -13.19 -10.12 -6.05
C LEU A 86 -14.65 -10.62 -6.14
N ASP A 87 -15.01 -11.37 -7.18
CA ASP A 87 -16.38 -11.88 -7.42
C ASP A 87 -16.88 -12.86 -6.35
N PHE A 88 -15.98 -13.40 -5.51
CA PHE A 88 -16.36 -14.26 -4.39
C PHE A 88 -16.95 -13.48 -3.21
N LEU A 89 -16.82 -12.15 -3.22
CA LEU A 89 -17.43 -11.30 -2.19
C LEU A 89 -18.92 -11.14 -2.46
N PRO A 90 -19.79 -11.26 -1.44
CA PRO A 90 -21.23 -11.05 -1.58
C PRO A 90 -21.57 -9.55 -1.62
N LEU A 91 -20.95 -8.81 -2.55
CA LEU A 91 -21.11 -7.38 -2.76
C LEU A 91 -21.53 -7.13 -4.21
N GLU A 92 -22.45 -6.19 -4.44
CA GLU A 92 -22.92 -5.91 -5.81
C GLU A 92 -21.84 -5.18 -6.63
N LYS A 93 -21.18 -4.19 -6.02
CA LYS A 93 -20.05 -3.46 -6.60
C LYS A 93 -18.94 -3.30 -5.58
N VAL A 94 -17.86 -4.03 -5.77
CA VAL A 94 -16.71 -4.02 -4.85
C VAL A 94 -15.88 -2.75 -5.04
N LYS A 95 -15.73 -1.99 -3.96
CA LYS A 95 -14.73 -0.92 -3.83
C LYS A 95 -13.66 -1.36 -2.84
N ILE A 96 -12.38 -1.35 -3.22
CA ILE A 96 -11.26 -1.50 -2.30
C ILE A 96 -11.03 -0.17 -1.60
N GLU A 97 -10.99 -0.20 -0.27
CA GLU A 97 -10.76 0.96 0.62
C GLU A 97 -9.32 1.01 1.13
N ALA A 98 -8.73 -0.14 1.42
CA ALA A 98 -7.37 -0.25 1.91
C ALA A 98 -6.79 -1.65 1.64
N CYS A 99 -5.48 -1.80 1.76
CA CYS A 99 -4.79 -3.08 1.64
C CYS A 99 -3.63 -3.18 2.63
N ASP A 100 -3.33 -4.40 3.09
CA ASP A 100 -2.00 -4.78 3.59
C ASP A 100 -1.32 -5.64 2.52
N PRO A 101 -0.42 -5.04 1.72
CA PRO A 101 0.15 -5.75 0.58
C PRO A 101 1.08 -6.87 0.97
N SER A 102 1.64 -6.89 2.19
CA SER A 102 2.62 -7.90 2.61
C SER A 102 1.96 -9.21 3.04
N HIS A 103 0.65 -9.18 3.30
CA HIS A 103 -0.14 -10.33 3.72
C HIS A 103 -1.29 -10.65 2.77
N GLY A 104 -1.42 -9.89 1.67
CA GLY A 104 -2.44 -10.13 0.66
C GLY A 104 -3.86 -9.87 1.15
N ILE A 105 -4.04 -8.94 2.10
CA ILE A 105 -5.35 -8.65 2.69
C ILE A 105 -5.88 -7.33 2.14
N LEU A 106 -7.13 -7.33 1.72
CA LEU A 106 -7.86 -6.16 1.25
C LEU A 106 -9.00 -5.85 2.21
N LEU A 107 -9.30 -4.55 2.34
CA LEU A 107 -10.53 -4.05 2.92
C LEU A 107 -11.43 -3.57 1.79
N CYS A 108 -12.62 -4.15 1.70
CA CYS A 108 -13.61 -3.87 0.66
C CYS A 108 -14.92 -3.38 1.26
N VAL A 109 -15.65 -2.58 0.48
CA VAL A 109 -17.01 -2.13 0.78
C VAL A 109 -17.87 -2.26 -0.47
N ASP A 110 -19.19 -2.33 -0.29
CA ASP A 110 -20.13 -2.12 -1.40
C ASP A 110 -20.07 -0.64 -1.82
N SER A 111 -19.98 -0.32 -3.12
CA SER A 111 -19.98 1.06 -3.56
C SER A 111 -21.38 1.68 -3.67
N LYS A 112 -22.44 0.86 -3.70
CA LYS A 112 -23.81 1.33 -3.99
C LYS A 112 -24.64 1.67 -2.75
N ARG A 113 -24.35 1.12 -1.57
CA ARG A 113 -25.20 1.35 -0.37
C ARG A 113 -24.69 2.52 0.49
N TYR A 114 -24.98 3.75 0.05
CA TYR A 114 -24.63 4.97 0.80
C TYR A 114 -24.91 4.86 2.31
N GLY A 115 -23.86 5.02 3.14
CA GLY A 115 -23.96 5.17 4.60
C GLY A 115 -24.14 3.90 5.44
N ARG A 116 -24.32 2.71 4.85
CA ARG A 116 -24.45 1.43 5.58
C ARG A 116 -23.73 0.24 4.94
N ASN A 117 -22.75 0.52 4.07
CA ASN A 117 -22.00 -0.54 3.40
C ASN A 117 -21.29 -1.43 4.43
N PRO A 118 -21.50 -2.76 4.41
CA PRO A 118 -20.72 -3.66 5.24
C PRO A 118 -19.25 -3.59 4.82
N TYR A 119 -18.36 -3.43 5.79
CA TYR A 119 -16.94 -3.62 5.56
C TYR A 119 -16.62 -5.11 5.52
N MET A 120 -15.86 -5.51 4.50
CA MET A 120 -15.39 -6.90 4.33
C MET A 120 -13.88 -6.92 4.21
N VAL A 121 -13.25 -7.71 5.09
CA VAL A 121 -11.83 -8.00 5.02
C VAL A 121 -11.66 -9.30 4.26
N CYS A 122 -10.84 -9.32 3.21
CA CYS A 122 -10.70 -10.50 2.36
C CYS A 122 -9.26 -10.80 1.95
N LYS A 123 -9.02 -12.09 1.65
CA LYS A 123 -7.79 -12.59 1.02
C LYS A 123 -8.16 -13.21 -0.34
N PRO A 124 -7.95 -12.50 -1.45
CA PRO A 124 -8.35 -12.97 -2.78
C PRO A 124 -7.71 -14.29 -3.23
N THR A 125 -6.46 -14.57 -2.84
CA THR A 125 -5.77 -15.82 -3.24
C THR A 125 -6.43 -17.06 -2.66
N THR A 126 -7.05 -16.96 -1.48
CA THR A 126 -7.73 -18.06 -0.80
C THR A 126 -9.26 -17.96 -0.87
N LYS A 127 -9.79 -16.91 -1.51
CA LYS A 127 -11.24 -16.59 -1.58
C LYS A 127 -11.91 -16.55 -0.20
N GLN A 128 -11.17 -16.16 0.83
CA GLN A 128 -11.71 -16.02 2.19
C GLN A 128 -12.10 -14.58 2.43
N PHE A 129 -13.21 -14.36 3.14
CA PHE A 129 -13.63 -13.05 3.60
C PHE A 129 -14.26 -13.12 4.98
N GLN A 130 -14.30 -11.97 5.65
CA GLN A 130 -14.96 -11.76 6.93
C GLN A 130 -15.65 -10.40 6.89
N THR A 131 -16.94 -10.38 7.22
CA THR A 131 -17.66 -9.13 7.46
C THR A 131 -17.30 -8.61 8.84
N ILE A 132 -16.98 -7.32 8.94
CA ILE A 132 -16.71 -6.64 10.21
C ILE A 132 -17.85 -5.65 10.51
N PRO A 133 -18.07 -5.29 11.79
CA PRO A 133 -19.06 -4.27 12.13
C PRO A 133 -18.76 -2.95 11.43
N ASN A 134 -19.79 -2.12 11.28
CA ASN A 134 -19.62 -0.76 10.76
C ASN A 134 -19.14 0.18 11.89
N PRO A 135 -18.36 1.22 11.56
CA PRO A 135 -18.03 2.27 12.51
C PRO A 135 -19.29 2.99 12.99
N GLU A 136 -19.31 3.40 14.26
CA GLU A 136 -20.46 4.06 14.90
C GLU A 136 -20.84 5.37 14.20
N THR A 137 -19.87 6.09 13.65
CA THR A 137 -20.10 7.35 12.93
C THR A 137 -20.52 7.12 11.46
N GLY A 138 -21.61 6.39 11.27
CA GLY A 138 -22.12 5.94 9.96
C GLY A 138 -22.48 7.05 8.96
N CYS A 139 -22.51 8.32 9.37
CA CYS A 139 -22.89 9.46 8.52
C CYS A 139 -21.72 10.39 8.12
N SER A 140 -20.48 10.07 8.49
CA SER A 140 -19.31 10.92 8.18
C SER A 140 -18.69 10.57 6.83
N ARG A 141 -18.21 11.59 6.10
CA ARG A 141 -17.51 11.37 4.81
C ARG A 141 -16.14 10.78 5.07
N THR A 142 -15.92 9.52 4.72
CA THR A 142 -14.58 8.90 4.78
C THR A 142 -13.61 9.65 3.87
N ILE A 143 -12.49 10.08 4.45
CA ILE A 143 -11.40 10.76 3.76
C ILE A 143 -10.32 9.75 3.39
N ILE A 144 -9.78 9.04 4.36
CA ILE A 144 -8.78 7.98 4.13
C ILE A 144 -9.07 6.77 5.01
N THR A 145 -8.65 5.61 4.49
CA THR A 145 -8.71 4.33 5.19
C THR A 145 -7.34 3.67 5.10
N GLY A 146 -6.95 2.96 6.14
CA GLY A 146 -5.70 2.21 6.19
C GLY A 146 -5.86 0.89 6.91
N LEU A 147 -5.19 -0.15 6.41
CA LEU A 147 -5.22 -1.51 6.95
C LEU A 147 -3.79 -1.95 7.23
N MET A 148 -3.57 -2.58 8.38
CA MET A 148 -2.29 -3.21 8.70
C MET A 148 -2.49 -4.49 9.48
N VAL A 149 -1.81 -5.55 9.04
CA VAL A 149 -1.69 -6.81 9.78
C VAL A 149 -0.62 -6.65 10.85
N ILE A 150 -1.04 -6.80 12.11
CA ILE A 150 -0.17 -6.76 13.29
C ILE A 150 0.49 -8.11 13.52
N ARG A 151 -0.23 -9.20 13.22
CA ARG A 151 0.23 -10.58 13.38
C ARG A 151 -0.46 -11.48 12.36
N ALA A 152 0.28 -12.38 11.72
CA ALA A 152 -0.28 -13.28 10.70
C ALA A 152 -0.93 -14.55 11.29
N ASN A 153 -0.42 -15.07 12.42
CA ASN A 153 -0.93 -16.29 13.04
C ASN A 153 -0.91 -16.21 14.59
N PRO A 154 -2.08 -16.24 15.27
CA PRO A 154 -3.40 -16.03 14.67
C PRO A 154 -3.46 -14.66 13.98
N LEU A 155 -4.32 -14.53 12.96
CA LEU A 155 -4.46 -13.29 12.22
C LEU A 155 -4.98 -12.19 13.14
N ARG A 156 -4.20 -11.11 13.26
CA ARG A 156 -4.58 -9.88 13.96
C ARG A 156 -4.28 -8.70 13.08
N TYR A 157 -5.27 -7.85 12.85
CA TYR A 157 -5.16 -6.67 12.02
C TYR A 157 -5.92 -5.50 12.65
N LYS A 158 -5.53 -4.31 12.24
CA LYS A 158 -6.21 -3.07 12.61
C LYS A 158 -6.54 -2.28 11.38
N ILE A 159 -7.67 -1.56 11.44
CA ILE A 159 -8.08 -0.63 10.39
C ILE A 159 -8.18 0.74 11.03
N VAL A 160 -7.60 1.75 10.40
CA VAL A 160 -7.81 3.15 10.74
C VAL A 160 -8.67 3.81 9.67
N LYS A 161 -9.67 4.56 10.11
CA LYS A 161 -10.55 5.36 9.25
C LYS A 161 -10.50 6.79 9.75
N LEU A 162 -10.18 7.73 8.85
CA LEU A 162 -10.38 9.15 9.10
C LEU A 162 -11.56 9.65 8.28
N SER A 163 -12.47 10.34 8.95
CA SER A 163 -13.67 10.89 8.31
C SER A 163 -13.90 12.33 8.72
N GLN A 164 -14.52 13.08 7.81
CA GLN A 164 -14.94 14.45 8.07
C GLN A 164 -16.42 14.45 8.47
N GLU A 165 -16.75 15.10 9.58
CA GLU A 165 -18.14 15.34 9.97
C GLU A 165 -18.74 16.39 9.01
N MET A 166 -20.00 16.23 8.60
CA MET A 166 -20.65 17.15 7.66
C MET A 166 -21.06 18.49 8.27
N LYS A 167 -20.74 18.74 9.55
CA LYS A 167 -21.07 20.02 10.21
C LYS A 167 -20.16 21.12 9.69
N ILE A 168 -20.77 22.22 9.28
CA ILE A 168 -20.09 23.45 8.92
C ILE A 168 -19.63 24.09 10.23
N GLU A 169 -18.35 23.98 10.56
CA GLU A 169 -17.77 24.80 11.63
C GLU A 169 -16.70 25.73 11.09
N ASN A 170 -16.80 26.95 11.62
CA ASN A 170 -16.12 28.19 11.28
C ASN A 170 -14.63 28.21 11.71
N ASP A 171 -14.04 27.04 11.92
CA ASP A 171 -12.71 26.92 12.51
C ASP A 171 -11.64 26.82 11.42
N ASN A 172 -10.52 27.51 11.62
CA ASN A 172 -9.44 27.63 10.63
C ASN A 172 -8.65 26.32 10.39
N CYS A 173 -9.06 25.21 11.01
CA CYS A 173 -8.36 23.93 11.06
C CYS A 173 -9.19 22.80 10.45
N TYR A 174 -8.54 21.92 9.69
CA TYR A 174 -9.18 20.75 9.09
C TYR A 174 -9.20 19.60 10.10
N THR A 175 -10.35 19.41 10.76
CA THR A 175 -10.56 18.41 11.82
C THR A 175 -11.17 17.13 11.25
N LEU A 176 -10.62 15.98 11.64
CA LEU A 176 -11.06 14.66 11.21
C LEU A 176 -11.31 13.75 12.41
N LEU A 177 -12.44 13.06 12.37
CA LEU A 177 -12.77 11.99 13.30
C LEU A 177 -11.88 10.78 13.00
N CYS A 178 -11.26 10.21 14.03
CA CYS A 178 -10.43 9.02 13.92
C CYS A 178 -11.10 7.83 14.60
N GLU A 179 -11.33 6.77 13.83
CA GLU A 179 -11.85 5.49 14.32
C GLU A 179 -10.87 4.37 13.99
N VAL A 180 -10.65 3.49 14.96
CA VAL A 180 -9.76 2.33 14.80
C VAL A 180 -10.52 1.05 15.08
N PHE A 181 -10.59 0.15 14.11
CA PHE A 181 -11.03 -1.23 14.30
C PHE A 181 -9.87 -2.07 14.80
N ASP A 182 -10.11 -2.89 15.82
CA ASP A 182 -9.16 -3.89 16.30
C ASP A 182 -9.78 -5.28 16.15
N SER A 183 -9.15 -6.16 15.36
CA SER A 183 -9.64 -7.52 15.14
C SER A 183 -9.68 -8.37 16.40
N ASP A 184 -8.88 -8.06 17.43
CA ASP A 184 -8.89 -8.78 18.70
C ASP A 184 -10.15 -8.47 19.52
N LEU A 185 -10.57 -7.22 19.51
CA LEU A 185 -11.79 -6.76 20.18
C LEU A 185 -13.02 -6.92 19.29
N PHE A 186 -12.79 -7.15 18.00
CA PHE A 186 -13.80 -7.20 16.95
C PHE A 186 -14.75 -5.98 16.96
N ALA A 187 -14.19 -4.81 17.27
CA ALA A 187 -14.96 -3.58 17.47
C ALA A 187 -14.21 -2.36 16.95
N TRP A 188 -14.98 -1.35 16.56
CA TRP A 188 -14.47 0.00 16.30
C TRP A 188 -14.36 0.78 17.60
N LYS A 189 -13.30 1.58 17.72
CA LYS A 189 -13.13 2.55 18.80
C LYS A 189 -12.86 3.93 18.19
N ARG A 190 -13.70 4.92 18.51
CA ARG A 190 -13.39 6.33 18.25
C ARG A 190 -12.30 6.80 19.20
N LEU A 191 -11.29 7.50 18.68
CA LEU A 191 -10.29 8.14 19.53
C LEU A 191 -10.88 9.40 20.17
N GLU A 192 -10.51 9.66 21.42
CA GLU A 192 -10.99 10.82 22.19
C GLU A 192 -10.55 12.14 21.54
N ASP A 193 -9.31 12.19 21.04
CA ASP A 193 -8.76 13.33 20.34
C ASP A 193 -8.99 13.23 18.82
N ASP A 194 -9.68 14.23 18.28
CA ASP A 194 -9.80 14.37 16.83
C ASP A 194 -8.45 14.75 16.18
N VAL A 195 -8.27 14.34 14.92
CA VAL A 195 -7.08 14.68 14.13
C VAL A 195 -7.25 16.10 13.60
N LYS A 196 -6.48 17.04 14.15
CA LYS A 196 -6.49 18.45 13.75
C LYS A 196 -5.29 18.78 12.87
N LEU A 197 -5.52 18.98 11.57
CA LEU A 197 -4.47 19.37 10.63
C LEU A 197 -4.29 20.90 10.59
N PRO A 198 -3.04 21.41 10.47
CA PRO A 198 -2.78 22.84 10.31
C PRO A 198 -3.49 23.44 9.10
N LYS A 199 -3.71 24.77 9.12
CA LYS A 199 -4.35 25.48 8.02
C LYS A 199 -3.62 25.24 6.70
N GLY A 200 -4.38 24.81 5.67
CA GLY A 200 -3.85 24.50 4.34
C GLY A 200 -3.30 23.07 4.17
N GLU A 201 -3.30 22.26 5.23
CA GLU A 201 -2.98 20.82 5.19
C GLU A 201 -4.25 19.99 5.10
N PHE A 202 -4.39 19.22 4.02
CA PHE A 202 -5.51 18.28 3.85
C PHE A 202 -5.00 16.89 3.46
N LEU A 203 -5.85 15.89 3.62
CA LEU A 203 -5.60 14.53 3.15
C LEU A 203 -6.37 14.30 1.85
N ARG A 204 -5.71 13.66 0.88
CA ARG A 204 -6.35 13.33 -0.39
C ARG A 204 -7.34 12.19 -0.18
N ILE A 205 -8.59 12.43 -0.57
CA ILE A 205 -9.67 11.46 -0.43
C ILE A 205 -9.31 10.17 -1.16
N SER A 206 -9.56 9.03 -0.49
CA SER A 206 -9.32 7.68 -0.99
C SER A 206 -7.85 7.42 -1.41
N SER A 207 -6.89 8.15 -0.83
CA SER A 207 -5.47 7.87 -1.06
C SER A 207 -4.99 6.62 -0.29
N VAL A 208 -4.19 5.80 -0.97
CA VAL A 208 -3.66 4.54 -0.43
C VAL A 208 -2.41 4.81 0.42
N PRO A 209 -2.35 4.35 1.69
CA PRO A 209 -1.18 4.54 2.54
C PRO A 209 0.02 3.68 2.14
N ILE A 210 1.21 4.15 2.52
CA ILE A 210 2.40 3.30 2.60
C ILE A 210 2.61 2.80 4.02
N SER A 211 2.62 1.48 4.17
CA SER A 211 2.95 0.79 5.42
C SER A 211 4.46 0.62 5.58
N ALA A 212 5.04 1.16 6.65
CA ALA A 212 6.43 0.97 7.00
C ALA A 212 6.64 1.03 8.51
N ASN A 213 7.37 0.06 9.06
CA ASN A 213 7.79 0.02 10.48
C ASN A 213 6.65 0.16 11.50
N GLY A 214 5.48 -0.40 11.22
CA GLY A 214 4.30 -0.32 12.12
C GLY A 214 3.48 0.97 11.99
N PHE A 215 3.81 1.80 11.01
CA PHE A 215 3.11 3.04 10.72
C PHE A 215 2.48 3.02 9.33
N LEU A 216 1.38 3.74 9.19
CA LEU A 216 0.77 4.09 7.91
C LEU A 216 1.06 5.55 7.58
N HIS A 217 1.41 5.81 6.32
CA HIS A 217 1.84 7.12 5.86
C HIS A 217 1.06 7.58 4.64
N TRP A 218 0.56 8.82 4.69
CA TRP A 218 -0.13 9.48 3.59
C TRP A 218 0.53 10.82 3.29
N LEU A 219 0.67 11.14 2.01
CA LEU A 219 1.11 12.47 1.59
C LEU A 219 -0.04 13.45 1.77
N THR A 220 0.22 14.61 2.35
CA THR A 220 -0.78 15.68 2.45
C THR A 220 -0.90 16.44 1.12
N THR A 221 -2.05 17.06 0.86
CA THR A 221 -2.31 17.79 -0.39
C THR A 221 -1.44 19.03 -0.57
N SER A 222 -0.90 19.58 0.52
CA SER A 222 0.03 20.70 0.48
C SER A 222 1.38 20.30 -0.12
N ASN A 223 1.67 18.99 -0.19
CA ASN A 223 2.99 18.46 -0.48
C ASN A 223 4.09 19.04 0.42
N LYS A 224 3.78 19.32 1.68
CA LYS A 224 4.78 19.79 2.68
C LYS A 224 4.98 18.80 3.81
N ASN A 225 4.00 17.95 4.05
CA ASN A 225 4.01 17.02 5.16
C ASN A 225 3.58 15.61 4.72
N VAL A 226 3.98 14.64 5.54
CA VAL A 226 3.48 13.27 5.52
C VAL A 226 2.71 13.05 6.81
N PHE A 227 1.43 12.72 6.69
CA PHE A 227 0.64 12.26 7.82
C PHE A 227 1.05 10.84 8.19
N ARG A 228 1.48 10.65 9.43
CA ARG A 228 1.93 9.36 9.98
C ARG A 228 0.99 8.92 11.09
N PHE A 229 0.43 7.72 10.97
CA PHE A 229 -0.37 7.08 12.00
C PHE A 229 0.33 5.83 12.55
N CYS A 230 0.44 5.72 13.88
CA CYS A 230 1.05 4.60 14.58
C CYS A 230 -0.01 3.55 14.93
N MET A 231 0.06 2.37 14.31
CA MET A 231 -0.94 1.31 14.53
C MET A 231 -0.84 0.67 15.93
N LYS A 232 0.32 0.81 16.59
CA LYS A 232 0.55 0.27 17.94
C LYS A 232 -0.10 1.12 19.03
N THR A 233 0.15 2.43 19.00
CA THR A 233 -0.31 3.38 20.03
C THR A 233 -1.57 4.13 19.64
N SER A 234 -2.05 3.96 18.40
CA SER A 234 -3.19 4.70 17.83
C SER A 234 -2.99 6.22 17.89
N THR A 235 -1.75 6.69 17.77
CA THR A 235 -1.40 8.11 17.76
C THR A 235 -0.98 8.55 16.37
N TRP A 236 -1.09 9.85 16.08
CA TRP A 236 -0.69 10.43 14.82
C TRP A 236 0.35 11.53 14.99
N SER A 237 1.03 11.86 13.89
CA SER A 237 1.99 12.97 13.83
C SER A 237 2.15 13.44 12.39
N LEU A 238 2.55 14.70 12.21
CA LEU A 238 3.01 15.20 10.91
C LEU A 238 4.53 15.12 10.82
N LEU A 239 4.99 14.61 9.69
CA LEU A 239 6.39 14.56 9.32
C LEU A 239 6.66 15.61 8.22
N PRO A 240 7.48 16.63 8.47
CA PRO A 240 7.84 17.57 7.42
C PRO A 240 8.65 16.87 6.34
N LEU A 241 8.49 17.30 5.09
CA LEU A 241 9.31 16.84 3.98
C LEU A 241 10.76 17.36 4.09
N PRO A 242 11.73 16.72 3.40
CA PRO A 242 13.13 17.09 3.51
C PRO A 242 13.46 18.52 3.08
N ASN A 243 12.68 19.11 2.18
CA ASN A 243 12.92 20.45 1.64
C ASN A 243 11.61 21.05 1.10
N ASP A 244 11.30 22.28 1.51
CA ASP A 244 10.08 23.01 1.14
C ASP A 244 9.97 23.28 -0.36
N ASP A 245 11.10 23.34 -1.08
CA ASP A 245 11.11 23.55 -2.53
C ASP A 245 10.80 22.29 -3.35
N LEU A 246 10.74 21.11 -2.73
CA LEU A 246 10.34 19.86 -3.40
C LEU A 246 8.87 19.90 -3.84
N ALA A 247 8.04 20.70 -3.16
CA ALA A 247 6.59 20.80 -3.36
C ALA A 247 6.20 21.57 -4.65
N LYS A 248 7.12 22.34 -5.25
CA LYS A 248 6.80 23.25 -6.36
C LYS A 248 6.80 22.50 -7.71
N GLY A 249 5.65 21.91 -8.03
CA GLY A 249 5.28 21.53 -9.40
C GLY A 249 5.79 20.19 -9.92
N SER A 250 6.25 19.30 -9.05
CA SER A 250 6.69 17.94 -9.40
C SER A 250 5.90 16.90 -8.60
N PRO A 251 5.44 15.79 -9.18
CA PRO A 251 4.76 14.74 -8.43
C PRO A 251 5.69 14.10 -7.40
N LEU A 252 5.24 14.11 -6.13
CA LEU A 252 5.88 13.37 -5.03
C LEU A 252 5.15 12.05 -4.81
N ILE A 253 5.92 11.01 -4.55
CA ILE A 253 5.40 9.67 -4.30
C ILE A 253 6.05 9.11 -3.05
N LEU A 254 5.23 8.53 -2.18
CA LEU A 254 5.68 7.75 -1.04
C LEU A 254 5.94 6.31 -1.49
N ALA A 255 7.03 5.72 -1.00
CA ALA A 255 7.36 4.33 -1.28
C ALA A 255 7.96 3.65 -0.04
N LYS A 256 7.96 2.31 -0.06
CA LYS A 256 8.65 1.48 0.93
C LYS A 256 9.92 0.93 0.29
N TYR A 257 11.08 1.43 0.70
CA TYR A 257 12.37 0.88 0.28
C TYR A 257 13.13 0.39 1.50
N GLU A 258 13.64 -0.83 1.41
CA GLU A 258 14.24 -1.54 2.54
C GLU A 258 13.41 -1.58 3.83
N GLY A 259 12.09 -1.55 3.65
CA GLY A 259 11.09 -1.42 4.70
C GLY A 259 11.22 -0.15 5.55
N LYS A 260 11.91 0.88 5.05
CA LYS A 260 11.85 2.26 5.51
C LYS A 260 10.93 3.05 4.59
N LEU A 261 10.40 4.15 5.13
CA LEU A 261 9.62 5.10 4.36
C LEU A 261 10.57 5.92 3.48
N CYS A 262 10.20 6.06 2.21
CA CYS A 262 10.95 6.84 1.24
C CYS A 262 10.05 7.81 0.49
N ILE A 263 10.65 8.90 0.02
CA ILE A 263 10.05 9.89 -0.87
C ILE A 263 10.82 9.87 -2.18
N MET A 264 10.07 9.81 -3.28
CA MET A 264 10.59 9.97 -4.63
C MET A 264 10.03 11.25 -5.25
N LEU A 265 10.92 12.04 -5.85
CA LEU A 265 10.55 13.21 -6.62
C LEU A 265 10.76 12.94 -8.11
N TRP A 266 9.70 13.13 -8.89
CA TRP A 266 9.72 12.95 -10.34
C TRP A 266 9.54 14.29 -11.05
N LYS A 267 10.37 14.59 -12.05
CA LYS A 267 10.27 15.82 -12.84
C LYS A 267 9.66 15.53 -14.21
N ALA A 268 8.62 16.29 -14.59
CA ALA A 268 7.84 16.05 -15.81
C ALA A 268 8.40 16.69 -17.10
N LYS A 269 9.50 17.48 -17.07
CA LYS A 269 9.96 18.18 -18.29
C LYS A 269 10.99 17.35 -19.07
N SER A 270 10.63 17.04 -20.33
CA SER A 270 11.39 16.36 -21.41
C SER A 270 11.82 14.91 -21.14
N GLY A 271 11.04 14.19 -20.36
CA GLY A 271 11.31 12.81 -19.91
C GLY A 271 11.10 12.73 -18.42
N GLU A 272 10.26 11.80 -17.96
CA GLU A 272 9.99 11.65 -16.54
C GLU A 272 11.22 11.09 -15.82
N SER A 273 11.91 11.95 -15.08
CA SER A 273 13.16 11.60 -14.39
C SER A 273 13.05 11.69 -12.89
N LEU A 274 13.53 10.63 -12.21
CA LEU A 274 13.72 10.62 -10.78
C LEU A 274 14.80 11.65 -10.42
N LYS A 275 14.37 12.77 -9.84
CA LYS A 275 15.24 13.89 -9.47
C LYS A 275 15.82 13.71 -8.06
N GLY A 276 15.13 12.96 -7.21
CA GLY A 276 15.64 12.74 -5.87
C GLY A 276 14.92 11.63 -5.13
N PHE A 277 15.68 11.00 -4.24
CA PHE A 277 15.27 9.90 -3.42
C PHE A 277 15.71 10.17 -1.99
N TRP A 278 14.75 10.25 -1.07
CA TRP A 278 14.99 10.47 0.34
C TRP A 278 14.45 9.29 1.14
N MET A 279 15.21 8.86 2.13
CA MET A 279 14.84 7.80 3.05
C MET A 279 14.72 8.35 4.45
N LEU A 280 13.66 7.98 5.17
CA LEU A 280 13.50 8.35 6.57
C LEU A 280 14.59 7.66 7.40
N HIS A 281 15.42 8.45 8.09
CA HIS A 281 16.57 7.95 8.83
C HIS A 281 16.17 6.96 9.93
N SER A 282 15.14 7.33 10.70
CA SER A 282 14.60 6.56 11.82
C SER A 282 13.08 6.55 11.74
N SER A 283 12.46 5.40 11.98
CA SER A 283 11.00 5.20 11.92
C SER A 283 10.21 6.19 12.79
N PHE A 284 10.78 6.55 13.94
CA PHE A 284 10.18 7.51 14.88
C PHE A 284 10.70 8.93 14.68
N GLY A 285 11.80 9.10 13.93
CA GLY A 285 12.42 10.38 13.65
C GLY A 285 11.62 11.24 12.66
N LYS A 286 12.18 12.42 12.39
CA LYS A 286 11.68 13.39 11.40
C LYS A 286 12.74 13.76 10.35
N THR A 287 13.90 13.09 10.40
CA THR A 287 15.05 13.40 9.56
C THR A 287 15.10 12.49 8.34
N TRP A 288 15.35 13.10 7.18
CA TRP A 288 15.46 12.43 5.90
C TRP A 288 16.93 12.41 5.46
N VAL A 289 17.39 11.27 4.99
CA VAL A 289 18.69 11.12 4.35
C VAL A 289 18.46 11.11 2.85
N ASN A 290 19.14 12.00 2.12
CA ASN A 290 19.16 11.91 0.68
C ASN A 290 20.04 10.72 0.28
N VAL A 291 19.41 9.72 -0.33
CA VAL A 291 20.09 8.53 -0.83
C VAL A 291 20.43 8.85 -2.27
N LYS A 292 21.47 9.67 -2.47
CA LYS A 292 21.94 10.05 -3.81
C LYS A 292 22.40 8.80 -4.56
N GLU A 293 21.65 8.41 -5.57
CA GLU A 293 22.24 8.13 -6.88
C GLU A 293 21.41 8.93 -7.90
N GLU A 294 22.04 9.95 -8.47
CA GLU A 294 21.49 10.70 -9.59
C GLU A 294 21.44 9.76 -10.79
N LYS A 295 20.33 9.03 -10.91
CA LYS A 295 20.05 8.16 -12.05
C LYS A 295 18.77 8.67 -12.68
N SER A 296 18.95 9.45 -13.74
CA SER A 296 17.89 9.84 -14.67
C SER A 296 17.20 8.58 -15.17
N ILE A 297 16.02 8.31 -14.61
CA ILE A 297 14.99 7.55 -15.32
C ILE A 297 14.55 8.47 -16.46
N VAL A 298 14.41 7.98 -17.69
CA VAL A 298 13.88 8.79 -18.79
C VAL A 298 12.85 7.91 -19.47
N GLU A 299 11.59 8.17 -19.18
CA GLU A 299 10.46 7.58 -19.92
C GLU A 299 9.81 8.69 -20.76
N GLU A 300 9.47 8.35 -22.01
CA GLU A 300 8.90 9.27 -23.00
C GLU A 300 7.39 9.49 -22.83
N ASP A 301 6.73 8.68 -22.00
CA ASP A 301 5.29 8.77 -21.75
C ASP A 301 4.95 9.87 -20.73
N LYS A 302 3.91 10.67 -21.03
CA LYS A 302 3.57 11.90 -20.28
C LYS A 302 2.96 11.69 -18.88
N LEU A 303 2.69 10.44 -18.48
CA LEU A 303 1.97 10.10 -17.25
C LEU A 303 2.44 8.76 -16.66
N VAL A 304 3.72 8.62 -16.36
CA VAL A 304 4.22 7.45 -15.62
C VAL A 304 4.29 7.75 -14.12
N ARG A 305 3.82 6.81 -13.30
CA ARG A 305 3.86 6.94 -11.84
C ARG A 305 4.43 5.65 -11.26
N PRO A 306 5.49 5.68 -10.45
CA PRO A 306 5.79 4.54 -9.61
C PRO A 306 4.65 4.35 -8.62
N VAL A 307 4.11 3.15 -8.62
CA VAL A 307 2.99 2.76 -7.77
C VAL A 307 3.48 2.01 -6.55
N TRP A 308 4.56 1.25 -6.71
CA TRP A 308 5.11 0.44 -5.64
C TRP A 308 6.57 0.14 -5.91
N LEU A 309 7.41 0.20 -4.87
CA LEU A 309 8.72 -0.42 -4.91
C LEU A 309 8.57 -1.85 -4.45
N LEU A 310 8.91 -2.82 -5.31
CA LEU A 310 8.86 -4.22 -4.91
C LEU A 310 9.69 -4.36 -3.63
N PRO A 311 9.12 -4.97 -2.57
CA PRO A 311 9.82 -5.06 -1.32
C PRO A 311 11.14 -5.77 -1.58
N ARG A 312 12.25 -5.06 -1.31
CA ARG A 312 13.61 -5.60 -1.38
C ARG A 312 14.12 -5.88 -2.80
N THR A 313 13.74 -5.11 -3.81
CA THR A 313 14.49 -5.08 -5.08
C THR A 313 14.77 -3.64 -5.50
N ASN A 314 15.69 -3.51 -6.45
CA ASN A 314 15.83 -2.30 -7.27
C ASN A 314 14.71 -2.17 -8.32
N VAL A 315 13.59 -2.91 -8.20
CA VAL A 315 12.52 -2.87 -9.18
C VAL A 315 11.37 -2.00 -8.68
N ALA A 316 11.06 -0.96 -9.43
CA ALA A 316 9.87 -0.15 -9.25
C ALA A 316 8.76 -0.64 -10.17
N MET A 317 7.55 -0.81 -9.64
CA MET A 317 6.36 -0.96 -10.47
C MET A 317 5.95 0.42 -10.95
N MET A 318 6.01 0.61 -12.26
CA MET A 318 5.63 1.84 -12.95
C MET A 318 4.30 1.62 -13.66
N CYS A 319 3.41 2.58 -13.54
CA CYS A 319 2.12 2.56 -14.21
C CYS A 319 1.99 3.79 -15.10
N GLY A 320 1.72 3.54 -16.39
CA GLY A 320 1.24 4.54 -17.33
C GLY A 320 -0.27 4.69 -17.26
N PHE A 321 -0.84 5.43 -18.23
CA PHE A 321 -2.28 5.63 -18.33
C PHE A 321 -3.04 4.30 -18.57
N ASP A 322 -2.52 3.44 -19.45
CA ASP A 322 -3.16 2.19 -19.88
C ASP A 322 -2.22 0.98 -19.76
N TRP A 323 -1.16 1.07 -18.95
CA TRP A 323 -0.22 -0.03 -18.78
C TRP A 323 0.42 -0.06 -17.39
N VAL A 324 0.81 -1.26 -16.95
CA VAL A 324 1.67 -1.48 -15.78
C VAL A 324 2.92 -2.23 -16.24
N GLY A 325 4.08 -1.87 -15.70
CA GLY A 325 5.32 -2.58 -15.97
C GLY A 325 6.29 -2.49 -14.80
N LEU A 326 7.35 -3.28 -14.90
CA LEU A 326 8.42 -3.32 -13.90
C LEU A 326 9.65 -2.60 -14.45
N TYR A 327 10.13 -1.60 -13.73
CA TYR A 327 11.34 -0.86 -14.05
C TYR A 327 12.47 -1.28 -13.13
N ASP A 328 13.56 -1.75 -13.69
CA ASP A 328 14.77 -2.07 -12.96
C ASP A 328 15.64 -0.80 -12.83
N MET A 329 15.74 -0.29 -11.61
CA MET A 329 16.48 0.92 -11.25
C MET A 329 18.00 0.76 -11.41
N GLU A 330 18.51 -0.47 -11.36
CA GLU A 330 19.93 -0.77 -11.48
C GLU A 330 20.36 -0.79 -12.95
N THR A 331 19.63 -1.55 -13.77
CA THR A 331 19.87 -1.64 -15.22
C THR A 331 19.29 -0.46 -16.00
N LYS A 332 18.44 0.36 -15.36
CA LYS A 332 17.72 1.50 -15.94
C LYS A 332 16.86 1.12 -17.14
N ARG A 333 16.24 -0.05 -17.08
CA ARG A 333 15.39 -0.56 -18.16
C ARG A 333 14.08 -1.06 -17.61
N MET A 334 13.02 -0.83 -18.37
CA MET A 334 11.80 -1.61 -18.20
C MET A 334 12.13 -3.07 -18.47
N LYS A 335 11.75 -3.95 -17.54
CA LYS A 335 11.61 -5.37 -17.85
C LYS A 335 10.63 -5.48 -19.00
N SER A 336 10.98 -6.29 -20.00
CA SER A 336 10.43 -6.29 -21.37
C SER A 336 8.91 -6.43 -21.52
N GLU A 337 8.15 -6.65 -20.45
CA GLU A 337 6.71 -6.84 -20.47
C GLU A 337 5.98 -5.60 -19.91
N ARG A 338 5.28 -4.88 -20.79
CA ARG A 338 4.22 -3.93 -20.40
C ARG A 338 2.89 -4.65 -20.44
N TYR A 339 2.19 -4.69 -19.32
CA TYR A 339 0.86 -5.26 -19.21
C TYR A 339 -0.17 -4.19 -19.54
N LYS A 340 -0.77 -4.29 -20.73
CA LYS A 340 -1.83 -3.37 -21.15
C LYS A 340 -3.06 -3.56 -20.28
N ILE A 341 -3.55 -2.47 -19.73
CA ILE A 341 -4.79 -2.37 -18.98
C ILE A 341 -5.90 -2.07 -20.00
N SER A 342 -6.90 -2.95 -20.08
CA SER A 342 -8.13 -2.64 -20.79
C SER A 342 -8.98 -1.70 -19.92
N LEU A 343 -8.90 -0.40 -20.18
CA LEU A 343 -9.83 0.58 -19.64
C LEU A 343 -11.15 0.51 -20.43
N PRO A 344 -12.34 0.56 -19.80
CA PRO A 344 -13.60 0.59 -20.53
C PRO A 344 -13.71 1.84 -21.39
N SER A 345 -14.48 1.74 -22.47
CA SER A 345 -14.77 2.85 -23.38
C SER A 345 -15.46 4.07 -22.72
N THR A 346 -16.06 3.89 -21.55
CA THR A 346 -16.69 4.98 -20.77
C THR A 346 -15.71 5.78 -19.91
N PHE A 347 -14.41 5.59 -20.10
CA PHE A 347 -13.37 6.23 -19.32
C PHE A 347 -13.20 7.70 -19.72
N GLY A 348 -13.59 8.64 -18.84
CA GLY A 348 -13.39 10.07 -19.03
C GLY A 348 -12.07 10.56 -18.40
N PHE A 349 -11.52 11.66 -18.93
CA PHE A 349 -10.28 12.31 -18.47
C PHE A 349 -10.26 12.72 -16.98
N ASP A 350 -11.42 12.77 -16.32
CA ASP A 350 -11.58 13.21 -14.93
C ASP A 350 -11.73 12.05 -13.92
N SER A 351 -11.54 10.81 -14.37
CA SER A 351 -11.75 9.62 -13.51
C SER A 351 -10.52 9.37 -12.62
N SER A 352 -10.76 9.17 -11.31
CA SER A 352 -9.69 8.87 -10.35
C SER A 352 -9.26 7.40 -10.43
N PHE A 353 -7.94 7.17 -10.35
CA PHE A 353 -7.33 5.84 -10.29
C PHE A 353 -6.63 5.63 -8.96
N ASN A 354 -6.85 4.45 -8.38
CA ASN A 354 -6.09 3.95 -7.26
C ASN A 354 -5.45 2.62 -7.62
N TYR A 355 -4.26 2.42 -7.08
CA TYR A 355 -3.52 1.20 -7.22
C TYR A 355 -3.31 0.60 -5.83
N PHE A 356 -3.68 -0.66 -5.66
CA PHE A 356 -3.52 -1.41 -4.43
C PHE A 356 -2.53 -2.54 -4.66
N PRO A 357 -1.27 -2.36 -4.27
CA PRO A 357 -0.24 -3.37 -4.46
C PRO A 357 -0.57 -4.61 -3.65
N PHE A 358 -0.16 -5.76 -4.16
CA PHE A 358 -0.64 -7.03 -3.65
C PHE A 358 0.46 -8.08 -3.75
N TYR A 359 0.87 -8.59 -2.60
CA TYR A 359 1.70 -9.78 -2.46
C TYR A 359 0.96 -10.76 -1.58
N SER A 360 0.78 -12.00 -2.03
CA SER A 360 0.02 -12.98 -1.26
C SER A 360 0.45 -14.40 -1.58
N ASP A 361 0.60 -15.23 -0.54
CA ASP A 361 0.65 -16.68 -0.66
C ASP A 361 -0.78 -17.27 -0.77
N TYR A 362 -0.87 -18.59 -0.88
CA TYR A 362 -2.13 -19.33 -0.88
C TYR A 362 -2.44 -19.97 0.48
N GLU A 363 -1.76 -19.57 1.55
CA GLU A 363 -2.04 -20.07 2.90
C GLU A 363 -3.32 -19.45 3.45
N LYS A 364 -4.19 -20.27 4.07
CA LYS A 364 -5.43 -19.78 4.68
C LYS A 364 -5.14 -18.98 5.95
N LEU A 365 -5.88 -17.90 6.16
CA LEU A 365 -5.74 -17.03 7.34
C LEU A 365 -6.90 -17.14 8.34
N ASN A 366 -7.78 -18.14 8.17
CA ASN A 366 -8.98 -18.35 9.01
C ASN A 366 -9.86 -17.10 9.18
N LEU A 367 -10.03 -16.32 8.10
CA LEU A 367 -11.12 -15.35 8.02
C LEU A 367 -12.42 -16.17 8.01
N ASN A 368 -13.16 -16.17 9.12
CA ASN A 368 -14.39 -16.94 9.25
C ASN A 368 -15.51 -16.26 8.44
N GLU A 369 -16.22 -17.04 7.64
CA GLU A 369 -17.43 -16.62 6.92
C GLU A 369 -18.54 -16.35 7.94
N VAL A 370 -18.62 -15.12 8.44
CA VAL A 370 -19.75 -14.67 9.24
C VAL A 370 -20.58 -13.73 8.38
N LEU A 371 -21.64 -14.27 7.78
CA LEU A 371 -22.74 -13.46 7.27
C LEU A 371 -23.52 -12.99 8.49
N MET A 372 -23.40 -11.71 8.86
CA MET A 372 -24.33 -11.13 9.84
C MET A 372 -25.73 -11.14 9.20
N GLN A 373 -26.65 -11.90 9.80
CA GLN A 373 -28.05 -12.01 9.41
C GLN A 373 -28.82 -10.73 9.71
#